data_AF-A0A7K3ZRJ7-F1
#
_entry.id   AF-A0A7K3ZRJ7-F1
#
_cell.length_a   1.000
_cell.length_b   1.000
_cell.length_c   1.000
_cell.angle_alpha   90.00
_cell.angle_beta   90.00
_cell.angle_gamma   90.00
#
_symmetry.space_group_name_H-M   'P 1'
#
loop_
_entity.id
_entity.type
_entity.pdbx_description
1 polymer ?
#
loop_
_entity_poly.entity_id
_entity_poly.type
_entity_poly.pdbx_seq_one_letter_code
_entity_poly.pdbx_strand_id
1 'polypeptide(L)'
;MHRTKLLVIIALFGAIIAITKVFLPFPLDKMFIIIESVLLATSALMTGRFGATYVGIIGGVLAAFLRPALGLFAFLFAFLYGVLIDVSFSTLKVHSKEKVKLSRMVTALAISTGLVGFLSYYTTGVLLAVLPMETSLAAPILVMGIFSGAIGGYLSTVLWNKHFRKMC
;
A
#
# COMPACT_ATOMS: atom_id res chain seq x y z
N MET A 1 15.19 -23.18 -0.75
CA MET A 1 14.13 -22.86 0.26
C MET A 1 13.72 -21.38 0.33
N HIS A 2 14.49 -20.42 -0.22
CA HIS A 2 14.18 -18.99 -0.08
C HIS A 2 13.03 -18.49 -0.98
N ARG A 3 12.93 -19.01 -2.22
CA ARG A 3 11.92 -18.59 -3.21
C ARG A 3 10.48 -19.02 -2.89
N THR A 4 10.29 -20.20 -2.30
CA THR A 4 8.95 -20.71 -1.96
C THR A 4 8.30 -19.89 -0.84
N LYS A 5 9.07 -19.50 0.19
CA LYS A 5 8.59 -18.62 1.26
C LYS A 5 8.15 -17.25 0.73
N LEU A 6 8.93 -16.71 -0.21
CA LEU A 6 8.66 -15.44 -0.87
C LEU A 6 7.36 -15.50 -1.67
N LEU A 7 7.14 -16.56 -2.47
CA LEU A 7 5.88 -16.76 -3.19
C LEU A 7 4.68 -16.87 -2.25
N VAL A 8 4.82 -17.59 -1.12
CA VAL A 8 3.76 -17.71 -0.12
C VAL A 8 3.43 -16.36 0.51
N ILE A 9 4.42 -15.55 0.89
CA ILE A 9 4.17 -14.21 1.45
C ILE A 9 3.44 -13.33 0.43
N ILE A 10 3.88 -13.34 -0.83
CA ILE A 10 3.27 -12.51 -1.87
C ILE A 10 1.81 -12.92 -2.09
N ALA A 11 1.55 -14.23 -2.22
CA ALA A 11 0.20 -14.75 -2.42
C ALA A 11 -0.71 -14.47 -1.20
N LEU A 12 -0.22 -14.71 0.01
CA LEU A 12 -0.99 -14.57 1.24
C LEU A 12 -1.31 -13.10 1.53
N PHE A 13 -0.35 -12.19 1.40
CA PHE A 13 -0.59 -10.77 1.61
C PHE A 13 -1.45 -10.19 0.49
N GLY A 14 -1.23 -10.59 -0.76
CA GLY A 14 -2.08 -10.19 -1.89
C GLY A 14 -3.54 -10.61 -1.69
N ALA A 15 -3.78 -11.84 -1.23
CA ALA A 15 -5.13 -12.34 -0.93
C ALA A 15 -5.80 -11.54 0.20
N ILE A 16 -5.10 -11.24 1.29
CA ILE A 16 -5.65 -10.43 2.40
C ILE A 16 -6.03 -9.02 1.92
N ILE A 17 -5.19 -8.39 1.10
CA ILE A 17 -5.48 -7.07 0.51
C ILE A 17 -6.74 -7.14 -0.35
N ALA A 18 -6.85 -8.16 -1.20
CA ALA A 18 -8.01 -8.33 -2.07
C ALA A 18 -9.31 -8.51 -1.26
N ILE A 19 -9.30 -9.35 -0.23
CA ILE A 19 -10.47 -9.58 0.63
C ILE A 19 -10.86 -8.28 1.37
N THR A 20 -9.88 -7.54 1.88
CA THR A 20 -10.14 -6.27 2.57
C THR A 20 -10.79 -5.26 1.63
N LYS A 21 -10.38 -5.24 0.35
CA LYS A 21 -11.00 -4.41 -0.67
C LYS A 21 -12.42 -4.84 -0.98
N VAL A 22 -12.82 -6.11 -0.83
CA VAL A 22 -14.23 -6.51 -1.03
C VAL A 22 -15.16 -5.83 -0.03
N PHE A 23 -14.74 -5.74 1.24
CA PHE A 23 -15.56 -5.22 2.33
C PHE A 23 -15.73 -3.69 2.34
N LEU A 24 -14.81 -2.92 1.76
CA LEU A 24 -14.88 -1.46 1.74
C LEU A 24 -15.30 -0.94 0.36
N PRO A 25 -16.51 -0.37 0.18
CA PRO A 25 -16.93 0.17 -1.12
C PRO A 25 -16.01 1.32 -1.55
N PHE A 26 -15.75 1.41 -2.85
CA PHE A 26 -15.04 2.54 -3.44
C PHE A 26 -15.86 3.83 -3.20
N PRO A 27 -15.30 4.97 -2.75
CA PRO A 27 -13.89 5.32 -2.51
C PRO A 27 -13.44 5.22 -1.03
N LEU A 28 -14.25 4.65 -0.13
CA LEU A 28 -13.93 4.53 1.30
C LEU A 28 -12.74 3.60 1.56
N ASP A 29 -12.50 2.64 0.65
CA ASP A 29 -11.30 1.79 0.64
C ASP A 29 -10.00 2.61 0.56
N LYS A 30 -10.04 3.81 -0.01
CA LYS A 30 -8.89 4.72 -0.12
C LYS A 30 -8.67 5.58 1.13
N MET A 31 -9.68 5.72 1.99
CA MET A 31 -9.56 6.48 3.24
C MET A 31 -8.94 5.65 4.37
N PHE A 32 -9.04 4.32 4.29
CA PHE A 32 -8.57 3.38 5.31
C PHE A 32 -7.57 2.37 4.74
N ILE A 33 -6.49 2.85 4.10
CA ILE A 33 -5.41 2.03 3.52
C ILE A 33 -4.44 1.51 4.60
N ILE A 34 -4.80 1.56 5.90
CA ILE A 34 -3.89 1.17 6.98
C ILE A 34 -3.44 -0.28 6.81
N ILE A 35 -4.36 -1.21 6.61
CA ILE A 35 -4.05 -2.65 6.48
C ILE A 35 -3.17 -2.91 5.24
N GLU A 36 -3.58 -2.38 4.08
CA GLU A 36 -2.85 -2.54 2.82
C GLU A 36 -1.43 -1.93 2.90
N SER A 37 -1.30 -0.76 3.54
CA SER A 37 0.00 -0.10 3.74
C SER A 37 0.95 -0.92 4.60
N VAL A 38 0.46 -1.53 5.68
CA VAL A 38 1.27 -2.40 6.56
C VAL A 38 1.72 -3.64 5.80
N LEU A 39 0.80 -4.32 5.11
CA LEU A 39 1.09 -5.54 4.35
C LEU A 39 2.13 -5.29 3.25
N LEU A 40 1.96 -4.23 2.46
CA LEU A 40 2.90 -3.86 1.39
C LEU A 40 4.27 -3.48 1.96
N ALA A 41 4.32 -2.64 2.99
CA ALA A 41 5.58 -2.24 3.60
C ALA A 41 6.34 -3.40 4.25
N THR A 42 5.64 -4.29 4.96
CA THR A 42 6.25 -5.49 5.52
C THR A 42 6.73 -6.43 4.41
N SER A 43 5.99 -6.56 3.30
CA SER A 43 6.43 -7.35 2.15
C SER A 43 7.71 -6.81 1.49
N ALA A 44 7.85 -5.49 1.35
CA ALA A 44 9.06 -4.85 0.83
C ALA A 44 10.27 -5.12 1.74
N LEU A 45 10.08 -5.13 3.05
CA LEU A 45 11.14 -5.48 4.00
C LEU A 45 11.53 -6.97 3.93
N MET A 46 10.56 -7.88 3.85
CA MET A 46 10.82 -9.33 3.80
C MET A 46 11.41 -9.80 2.47
N THR A 47 11.05 -9.14 1.37
CA THR A 47 11.30 -9.64 0.01
C THR A 47 12.45 -8.89 -0.70
N GLY A 48 12.84 -7.72 -0.17
CA GLY A 48 13.87 -6.88 -0.77
C GLY A 48 13.31 -5.90 -1.82
N ARG A 49 14.05 -5.69 -2.91
CA ARG A 49 13.93 -4.52 -3.81
C ARG A 49 12.59 -4.36 -4.57
N PHE A 50 11.69 -5.35 -4.53
CA PHE A 50 10.41 -5.32 -5.26
C PHE A 50 9.25 -6.01 -4.52
N GLY A 51 9.35 -6.16 -3.20
CA GLY A 51 8.37 -6.93 -2.43
C GLY A 51 6.96 -6.37 -2.50
N ALA A 52 6.83 -5.05 -2.32
CA ALA A 52 5.53 -4.40 -2.35
C ALA A 52 4.92 -4.43 -3.75
N THR A 53 5.73 -4.26 -4.81
CA THR A 53 5.24 -4.31 -6.19
C THR A 53 4.65 -5.67 -6.52
N TYR A 54 5.31 -6.78 -6.16
CA TYR A 54 4.76 -8.11 -6.43
C TYR A 54 3.45 -8.36 -5.68
N VAL A 55 3.38 -7.97 -4.41
CA VAL A 55 2.14 -8.07 -3.61
C VAL A 55 1.04 -7.20 -4.22
N GLY A 56 1.38 -5.99 -4.66
CA GLY A 56 0.47 -5.07 -5.34
C GLY A 56 -0.07 -5.64 -6.65
N ILE A 57 0.75 -6.34 -7.45
CA ILE A 57 0.30 -7.03 -8.67
C ILE A 57 -0.71 -8.13 -8.31
N ILE A 58 -0.34 -9.07 -7.42
CA ILE A 58 -1.22 -10.21 -7.10
C ILE A 58 -2.51 -9.71 -6.43
N GLY A 59 -2.41 -8.81 -5.44
CA GLY A 59 -3.57 -8.23 -4.77
C GLY A 59 -4.43 -7.38 -5.72
N GLY A 60 -3.81 -6.67 -6.65
CA GLY A 60 -4.49 -5.89 -7.69
C GLY A 60 -5.25 -6.76 -8.69
N VAL A 61 -4.63 -7.86 -9.16
CA VAL A 61 -5.28 -8.82 -10.06
C VAL A 61 -6.47 -9.47 -9.37
N LEU A 62 -6.30 -9.97 -8.14
CA LEU A 62 -7.42 -10.55 -7.38
C LEU A 62 -8.53 -9.52 -7.14
N ALA A 63 -8.18 -8.28 -6.77
CA ALA A 63 -9.16 -7.22 -6.58
C ALA A 63 -9.89 -6.87 -7.89
N ALA A 64 -9.21 -6.92 -9.04
CA ALA A 64 -9.82 -6.68 -10.33
C ALA A 64 -10.86 -7.75 -10.70
N PHE A 65 -10.56 -9.03 -10.41
CA PHE A 65 -11.51 -10.12 -10.57
C PHE A 65 -12.72 -10.00 -9.66
N LEU A 66 -12.53 -9.52 -8.43
CA LEU A 66 -13.59 -9.34 -7.45
C LEU A 66 -14.47 -8.10 -7.70
N ARG A 67 -14.00 -7.14 -8.53
CA ARG A 67 -14.71 -5.89 -8.83
C ARG A 67 -14.72 -5.59 -10.33
N PRO A 68 -15.64 -6.18 -11.11
CA PRO A 68 -15.65 -6.06 -12.57
C PRO A 68 -15.81 -4.62 -13.08
N ALA A 69 -16.60 -3.80 -12.37
CA ALA A 69 -16.91 -2.43 -12.80
C ALA A 69 -15.72 -1.45 -12.70
N LEU A 70 -14.77 -1.68 -11.78
CA LEU A 70 -13.61 -0.79 -11.53
C LEU A 70 -12.28 -1.56 -11.49
N GLY A 71 -12.26 -2.79 -12.01
CA GLY A 71 -11.17 -3.73 -11.78
C GLY A 71 -9.83 -3.26 -12.33
N LEU A 72 -9.83 -2.64 -13.51
CA LEU A 72 -8.61 -2.09 -14.12
C LEU A 72 -8.00 -0.97 -13.26
N PHE A 73 -8.83 -0.09 -12.69
CA PHE A 73 -8.37 0.96 -11.78
C PHE A 73 -7.88 0.37 -10.46
N ALA A 74 -8.57 -0.63 -9.90
CA ALA A 74 -8.14 -1.31 -8.69
C ALA A 74 -6.76 -1.95 -8.85
N PHE A 75 -6.51 -2.59 -10.00
CA PHE A 75 -5.21 -3.13 -10.37
C PHE A 75 -4.15 -2.02 -10.51
N LEU A 76 -4.43 -0.99 -11.32
CA LEU A 76 -3.49 0.11 -11.55
C LEU A 76 -3.07 0.80 -10.25
N PHE A 77 -4.03 1.06 -9.34
CA PHE A 77 -3.72 1.68 -8.06
C PHE A 77 -2.94 0.76 -7.12
N ALA A 78 -3.28 -0.53 -7.07
CA ALA A 78 -2.53 -1.49 -6.25
C ALA A 78 -1.09 -1.65 -6.75
N PHE A 79 -0.91 -1.74 -8.07
CA PHE A 79 0.40 -1.78 -8.71
C PHE A 79 1.19 -0.50 -8.44
N LEU A 80 0.60 0.66 -8.72
CA LEU A 80 1.24 1.96 -8.53
C LEU A 80 1.63 2.17 -7.06
N TYR A 81 0.78 1.74 -6.13
CA TYR A 81 1.08 1.85 -4.70
C TYR A 81 2.27 0.98 -4.28
N GLY A 82 2.32 -0.27 -4.75
CA GLY A 82 3.46 -1.15 -4.53
C GLY A 82 4.77 -0.56 -5.06
N VAL A 83 4.73 -0.01 -6.28
CA VAL A 83 5.88 0.67 -6.91
C VAL A 83 6.32 1.88 -6.09
N LEU A 84 5.39 2.73 -5.66
CA LEU A 84 5.70 3.92 -4.86
C LEU A 84 6.36 3.56 -3.52
N ILE A 85 5.90 2.49 -2.87
CA ILE A 85 6.51 2.00 -1.63
C ILE A 85 7.94 1.51 -1.90
N ASP A 86 8.15 0.66 -2.90
CA ASP A 86 9.48 0.12 -3.20
C ASP A 86 10.47 1.25 -3.60
N VAL A 87 10.01 2.20 -4.42
CA VAL A 87 10.80 3.39 -4.80
C VAL A 87 11.12 4.24 -3.56
N SER A 88 10.13 4.53 -2.72
CA SER A 88 10.33 5.32 -1.50
C SER A 88 11.27 4.62 -0.51
N PHE A 89 11.21 3.30 -0.42
CA PHE A 89 12.09 2.51 0.45
C PHE A 89 13.53 2.52 -0.06
N SER A 90 13.69 2.47 -1.39
CA SER A 90 14.98 2.57 -2.05
C SER A 90 15.59 3.97 -1.92
N THR A 91 14.81 5.04 -2.15
CA THR A 91 15.29 6.43 -2.08
C THR A 91 15.65 6.82 -0.65
N LEU A 92 14.83 6.44 0.33
CA LEU A 92 15.07 6.74 1.75
C LEU A 92 16.03 5.75 2.43
N LYS A 93 16.54 4.77 1.69
CA LYS A 93 17.45 3.71 2.19
C LYS A 93 16.92 3.10 3.50
N VAL A 94 15.67 2.62 3.43
CA VAL A 94 14.95 2.04 4.59
C VAL A 94 15.55 0.69 4.98
N HIS A 95 16.05 -0.10 4.01
CA HIS A 95 16.78 -1.33 4.24
C HIS A 95 18.16 -1.06 4.87
N SER A 96 18.21 -1.04 6.20
CA SER A 96 19.45 -0.99 6.98
C SER A 96 19.64 -2.30 7.74
N LYS A 97 20.89 -2.78 7.82
CA LYS A 97 21.25 -4.08 8.40
C LYS A 97 20.95 -4.22 9.91
N GLU A 98 20.77 -3.12 10.64
CA GLU A 98 20.59 -3.16 12.10
C GLU A 98 19.17 -2.91 12.56
N LYS A 99 18.62 -1.74 12.23
CA LYS A 99 17.32 -1.28 12.69
C LYS A 99 16.70 -0.35 11.67
N VAL A 100 15.48 -0.66 11.25
CA VAL A 100 14.70 0.24 10.39
C VAL A 100 14.32 1.46 11.23
N LYS A 101 14.73 2.65 10.78
CA LYS A 101 14.39 3.91 11.45
C LYS A 101 12.91 4.20 11.23
N LEU A 102 12.17 4.32 12.32
CA LEU A 102 10.74 4.65 12.34
C LEU A 102 10.40 5.83 11.43
N SER A 103 11.13 6.95 11.61
CA SER A 103 10.92 8.16 10.81
C SER A 103 11.03 7.91 9.31
N ARG A 104 12.03 7.15 8.83
CA ARG A 104 12.18 6.88 7.40
C ARG A 104 11.03 6.05 6.83
N MET A 105 10.57 5.06 7.59
CA MET A 105 9.49 4.17 7.17
C MET A 105 8.15 4.90 7.15
N VAL A 106 7.86 5.65 8.22
CA VAL A 106 6.66 6.52 8.32
C VAL A 106 6.63 7.53 7.17
N THR A 107 7.74 8.24 6.91
CA THR A 107 7.81 9.21 5.80
C THR A 107 7.62 8.54 4.44
N ALA A 108 8.26 7.39 4.20
CA ALA A 108 8.12 6.66 2.94
C ALA A 108 6.67 6.26 2.65
N LEU A 109 5.99 5.70 3.67
CA LEU A 109 4.60 5.30 3.56
C LEU A 109 3.64 6.48 3.45
N ALA A 110 3.84 7.53 4.25
CA ALA A 110 3.01 8.74 4.21
C ALA A 110 3.07 9.44 2.84
N ILE A 111 4.26 9.54 2.24
CA ILE A 111 4.43 10.09 0.89
C ILE A 111 3.73 9.19 -0.14
N SER A 112 3.91 7.87 -0.02
CA SER A 112 3.32 6.90 -0.94
C SER A 112 1.79 6.89 -0.88
N THR A 113 1.20 6.90 0.31
CA THR A 113 -0.25 6.96 0.47
C THR A 113 -0.82 8.30 0.07
N GLY A 114 -0.14 9.40 0.39
CA GLY A 114 -0.56 10.74 -0.02
C GLY A 114 -0.63 10.86 -1.54
N LEU A 115 0.41 10.40 -2.25
CA LEU A 115 0.45 10.39 -3.71
C LEU A 115 -0.63 9.49 -4.31
N VAL A 116 -0.77 8.24 -3.83
CA VAL A 116 -1.81 7.33 -4.34
C VAL A 116 -3.21 7.86 -4.06
N GLY A 117 -3.44 8.44 -2.87
CA GLY A 117 -4.70 9.09 -2.51
C GLY A 117 -5.02 10.26 -3.45
N PHE A 118 -4.03 11.12 -3.73
CA PHE A 118 -4.17 12.23 -4.67
C PHE A 118 -4.49 11.76 -6.09
N LEU A 119 -3.70 10.82 -6.64
CA LEU A 119 -3.94 10.26 -7.97
C LEU A 119 -5.30 9.56 -8.05
N SER A 120 -5.70 8.86 -6.99
CA SER A 120 -7.02 8.21 -6.93
C SER A 120 -8.16 9.21 -6.92
N TYR A 121 -8.03 10.32 -6.18
CA TYR A 121 -9.00 11.39 -6.20
C TYR A 121 -9.07 12.05 -7.59
N TYR A 122 -7.93 12.39 -8.17
CA TYR A 122 -7.85 13.03 -9.48
C TYR A 122 -8.50 12.18 -10.58
N THR A 123 -8.21 10.88 -10.63
CA THR A 123 -8.83 9.97 -11.59
C THR A 123 -10.34 9.80 -11.34
N THR A 124 -10.78 9.71 -10.09
CA THR A 124 -12.22 9.53 -9.81
C THR A 124 -13.02 10.79 -10.11
N GLY A 125 -12.46 11.97 -9.82
CA GLY A 125 -13.09 13.26 -10.06
C GLY A 125 -13.03 13.71 -11.52
N VAL A 126 -11.89 13.57 -12.20
CA VAL A 126 -11.69 14.03 -13.59
C VAL A 126 -12.09 12.99 -14.62
N LEU A 127 -11.62 11.74 -14.49
CA LEU A 127 -11.79 10.73 -15.53
C LEU A 127 -13.14 10.01 -15.44
N LEU A 128 -13.62 9.75 -14.23
CA LEU A 128 -14.87 9.02 -14.02
C LEU A 128 -16.08 9.95 -13.79
N ALA A 129 -15.86 11.24 -13.49
CA ALA A 129 -16.90 12.21 -13.13
C ALA A 129 -17.87 11.72 -12.03
N VAL A 130 -17.44 10.74 -11.22
CA VAL A 130 -18.26 10.09 -10.19
C VAL A 130 -18.37 10.97 -8.93
N LEU A 131 -17.41 11.87 -8.71
CA LEU A 131 -17.42 12.82 -7.59
C LEU A 131 -17.36 14.26 -8.07
N PRO A 132 -18.15 15.18 -7.48
CA PRO A 132 -17.99 16.60 -7.70
C PRO A 132 -16.59 17.03 -7.25
N MET A 133 -15.88 17.78 -8.10
CA MET A 133 -14.59 18.38 -7.76
C MET A 133 -14.78 19.55 -6.78
N GLU A 134 -15.22 19.24 -5.57
CA GLU A 134 -15.14 20.19 -4.47
C GLU A 134 -13.85 19.94 -3.67
N THR A 135 -13.09 21.02 -3.50
CA THR A 135 -11.87 21.08 -2.67
C THR A 135 -12.14 20.65 -1.23
N SER A 136 -13.38 20.77 -0.76
CA SER A 136 -13.88 20.32 0.54
C SER A 136 -13.73 18.80 0.76
N LEU A 137 -13.83 17.99 -0.31
CA LEU A 137 -13.68 16.53 -0.27
C LEU A 137 -12.24 16.07 -0.51
N ALA A 138 -11.46 16.84 -1.26
CA ALA A 138 -10.06 16.51 -1.57
C ALA A 138 -9.15 16.59 -0.33
N ALA A 139 -9.31 17.64 0.47
CA ALA A 139 -8.51 17.88 1.67
C ALA A 139 -8.60 16.72 2.70
N PRO A 140 -9.78 16.24 3.13
CA PRO A 140 -9.87 15.15 4.09
C PRO A 140 -9.36 13.82 3.54
N ILE A 141 -9.50 13.53 2.24
CA ILE A 141 -8.96 12.31 1.62
C ILE A 141 -7.43 12.32 1.68
N LEU A 142 -6.80 13.45 1.34
CA LEU A 142 -5.35 13.62 1.43
C LEU A 142 -4.85 13.50 2.88
N VAL A 143 -5.51 14.20 3.81
CA VAL A 143 -5.15 14.17 5.24
C VAL A 143 -5.29 12.75 5.78
N MET A 144 -6.42 12.07 5.52
CA MET A 144 -6.64 10.70 5.97
C MET A 144 -5.69 9.70 5.30
N GLY A 145 -5.32 9.90 4.03
CA GLY A 145 -4.34 9.08 3.33
C GLY A 145 -2.94 9.20 3.95
N ILE A 146 -2.49 10.42 4.24
CA ILE A 146 -1.21 10.68 4.91
C ILE A 146 -1.22 10.09 6.32
N PHE A 147 -2.29 10.32 7.10
CA PHE A 147 -2.45 9.76 8.43
C PHE A 147 -2.44 8.22 8.42
N SER A 148 -3.17 7.61 7.50
CA SER A 148 -3.21 6.15 7.34
C SER A 148 -1.83 5.58 6.98
N GLY A 149 -1.10 6.26 6.08
CA GLY A 149 0.27 5.88 5.74
C GLY A 149 1.24 6.04 6.90
N ALA A 150 1.09 7.09 7.70
CA ALA A 150 1.91 7.29 8.89
C ALA A 150 1.67 6.20 9.95
N ILE A 151 0.40 5.88 10.23
CA ILE A 151 0.00 4.79 11.12
C ILE A 151 0.53 3.45 10.57
N GLY A 152 0.36 3.21 9.27
CA GLY A 152 0.86 2.02 8.60
C GLY A 152 2.37 1.87 8.69
N GLY A 153 3.11 2.96 8.50
CA GLY A 153 4.56 3.00 8.68
C GLY A 153 5.01 2.76 10.11
N TYR A 154 4.28 3.30 11.09
CA TYR A 154 4.54 3.04 12.49
C TYR A 154 4.34 1.56 12.83
N LEU A 155 3.16 1.01 12.49
CA LEU A 155 2.80 -0.39 12.75
C LEU A 155 3.76 -1.35 12.08
N SER A 156 4.08 -1.14 10.80
CA SER A 156 5.01 -1.99 10.05
C SER A 156 6.43 -1.94 10.62
N THR A 157 6.90 -0.79 11.10
CA THR A 157 8.19 -0.69 11.80
C THR A 157 8.20 -1.48 13.11
N VAL A 158 7.14 -1.34 13.92
CA VAL A 158 7.00 -2.06 15.19
C VAL A 158 6.97 -3.56 14.94
N LEU A 159 6.15 -3.99 13.96
CA LEU A 159 6.02 -5.38 13.55
C LEU A 159 7.37 -5.96 13.10
N TRP A 160 8.11 -5.19 12.29
CA TRP A 160 9.43 -5.58 11.80
C TRP A 160 10.46 -5.73 12.91
N ASN A 161 10.62 -4.68 13.73
CA ASN A 161 11.64 -4.63 14.77
C ASN A 161 11.37 -5.64 15.89
N LYS A 162 10.10 -5.96 16.17
CA LYS A 162 9.71 -6.85 17.27
C LYS A 162 9.62 -8.33 16.86
N HIS A 163 9.04 -8.63 15.70
CA HIS A 163 8.69 -10.00 15.32
C HIS A 163 9.54 -10.54 14.16
N PHE A 164 9.70 -9.79 13.08
CA PHE A 164 10.30 -10.33 11.85
C PHE A 164 11.83 -10.28 11.82
N ARG A 165 12.47 -9.37 12.55
CA ARG A 165 13.94 -9.31 12.64
C ARG A 165 14.59 -10.62 13.12
N LYS A 166 13.88 -11.43 13.91
CA LYS A 166 14.42 -12.70 14.43
C LYS A 166 14.37 -13.85 13.43
N MET A 167 13.68 -13.67 12.29
CA MET A 167 13.42 -14.74 11.31
C MET A 167 14.19 -14.58 9.99
N CYS A 168 14.85 -13.44 9.77
CA CYS A 168 15.72 -13.15 8.64
C CYS A 168 17.17 -13.02 9.11
#